data_AF-A0A372QTJ8-F1
#
_entry.id   AF-A0A372QTJ8-F1
#
_cell.length_a   1.000
_cell.length_b   1.000
_cell.length_c   1.000
_cell.angle_alpha   90.00
_cell.angle_beta   90.00
_cell.angle_gamma   90.00
#
_symmetry.space_group_name_H-M   'P 1'
#
loop_
_entity.id
_entity.type
_entity.pdbx_description
1 polymer ?
#
loop_
_entity_poly.entity_id
_entity_poly.type
_entity_poly.pdbx_seq_one_letter_code
_entity_poly.pdbx_strand_id
1 'polypeptide(L)'
;MVKSPGTVLLLWLIGGIVSMAGSLSYVELGVIHKISGGETKYLQTAYPKPKILMSYLFSFMHIFAIRPGIISAVLQSAAQYSWFTINGRRYDEGIKHDTTGWNLPFSPFCRIYHMINNRWANYINQSLAVIKLITYSIIALVGIYRLASSWSVSRFNWEHPINSDTNILAYSSSILLIMFSYDGWNTFNYSLDEFRKPYFQ
;
A
#
# COMPACT_ATOMS: atom_id res chain seq x y z
N MET A 1 6.86 1.53 -16.00
CA MET A 1 6.55 0.25 -15.33
C MET A 1 6.98 -0.88 -16.25
N VAL A 2 7.60 -1.91 -15.69
CA VAL A 2 7.95 -3.14 -16.40
C VAL A 2 6.68 -3.88 -16.81
N LYS A 3 6.66 -4.41 -18.04
CA LYS A 3 5.49 -5.08 -18.65
C LYS A 3 5.69 -6.58 -18.92
N SER A 4 6.86 -7.11 -18.56
CA SER A 4 7.16 -8.55 -18.61
C SER A 4 6.58 -9.29 -17.40
N PRO A 5 5.71 -10.31 -17.57
CA PRO A 5 5.09 -11.03 -16.45
C PRO A 5 6.10 -11.67 -15.50
N GLY A 6 7.12 -12.36 -16.03
CA GLY A 6 8.13 -13.03 -15.21
C GLY A 6 8.97 -12.06 -14.38
N THR A 7 9.35 -10.94 -14.98
CA THR A 7 10.10 -9.89 -14.27
C THR A 7 9.26 -9.23 -13.19
N VAL A 8 7.98 -8.95 -13.45
CA VAL A 8 7.06 -8.37 -12.45
C VAL A 8 6.91 -9.31 -11.26
N LEU A 9 6.72 -10.61 -11.47
CA LEU A 9 6.62 -11.59 -10.37
C LEU A 9 7.91 -11.68 -9.55
N LEU A 10 9.07 -11.61 -10.21
CA LEU A 10 10.37 -11.58 -9.52
C LEU A 10 10.51 -10.33 -8.65
N LEU A 11 10.11 -9.15 -9.16
CA LEU A 11 10.12 -7.91 -8.38
C LEU A 11 9.15 -7.98 -7.19
N TRP A 12 7.98 -8.61 -7.35
CA TRP A 12 7.05 -8.88 -6.25
C TRP A 12 7.68 -9.76 -5.18
N LEU A 13 8.38 -10.83 -5.57
CA LEU A 13 9.08 -11.72 -4.66
C LEU A 13 10.18 -10.97 -3.88
N ILE A 14 11.00 -10.17 -4.57
CA ILE A 14 12.04 -9.35 -3.93
C ILE A 14 11.40 -8.35 -2.94
N GLY A 15 10.37 -7.62 -3.37
CA GLY A 15 9.65 -6.67 -2.52
C GLY A 15 9.03 -7.33 -1.29
N GLY A 16 8.53 -8.55 -1.43
CA GLY A 16 8.01 -9.37 -0.34
C GLY A 16 9.09 -9.77 0.67
N ILE A 17 10.25 -10.24 0.20
CA ILE A 17 11.39 -10.59 1.08
C ILE A 17 11.88 -9.36 1.85
N VAL A 18 12.04 -8.22 1.18
CA VAL A 18 12.48 -6.97 1.81
C VAL A 18 11.46 -6.53 2.88
N SER A 19 10.16 -6.58 2.57
CA SER A 19 9.10 -6.23 3.51
C SER A 19 9.04 -7.18 4.70
N MET A 20 9.26 -8.48 4.48
CA MET A 20 9.32 -9.48 5.54
C MET A 20 10.53 -9.25 6.47
N ALA A 21 11.70 -8.96 5.91
CA ALA A 21 12.90 -8.62 6.69
C ALA A 21 12.69 -7.33 7.51
N GLY A 22 12.06 -6.32 6.92
CA GLY A 22 11.68 -5.08 7.62
C GLY A 22 10.70 -5.34 8.77
N SER A 23 9.66 -6.13 8.52
CA SER A 23 8.67 -6.52 9.54
C SER A 23 9.32 -7.29 10.69
N LEU A 24 10.19 -8.26 10.41
CA LEU A 24 10.90 -9.02 11.44
C LEU A 24 11.82 -8.13 12.30
N SER A 25 12.56 -7.23 11.67
CA SER A 25 13.41 -6.25 12.38
C SER A 25 12.57 -5.36 13.31
N TYR A 26 11.37 -4.98 12.87
CA TYR A 26 10.44 -4.20 13.68
C TYR A 26 9.81 -5.00 14.82
N VAL A 27 9.51 -6.28 14.60
CA VAL A 27 9.04 -7.17 15.67
C VAL A 27 10.10 -7.27 16.77
N GLU A 28 11.37 -7.44 16.41
CA GLU A 28 12.48 -7.47 17.38
C GLU A 28 12.57 -6.16 18.18
N LEU A 29 12.49 -5.02 17.49
CA LEU A 29 12.46 -3.70 18.15
C LEU A 29 11.26 -3.54 19.11
N GLY A 30 10.07 -4.02 18.72
CA GLY A 30 8.86 -4.01 19.55
C GLY A 30 8.93 -4.92 20.76
N VAL A 31 9.65 -6.05 20.66
CA VAL A 31 9.90 -6.95 21.80
C VAL A 31 10.87 -6.32 22.81
N ILE A 32 11.92 -5.66 22.33
CA ILE A 32 12.92 -4.98 23.18
C ILE A 32 12.29 -3.75 23.85
N HIS A 33 11.55 -2.94 23.10
CA HIS A 33 10.94 -1.71 23.55
C HIS A 33 9.42 -1.85 23.65
N LYS A 34 8.95 -2.41 24.77
CA LYS A 34 7.53 -2.63 25.10
C LYS A 34 6.80 -1.34 25.49
N ILE A 35 6.91 -0.32 24.66
CA ILE A 35 6.28 0.99 24.88
C ILE A 35 5.53 1.36 23.61
N SER A 36 4.27 1.74 23.74
CA SER A 36 3.50 2.31 22.65
C SER A 36 4.12 3.63 22.16
N GLY A 37 4.20 3.77 20.85
CA GLY A 37 4.75 4.95 20.18
C GLY A 37 5.58 4.62 18.94
N GLY A 38 5.82 3.34 18.66
CA GLY A 38 6.49 2.86 17.45
C GLY A 38 7.82 3.56 17.20
N GLU A 39 8.02 4.01 15.97
CA GLU A 39 9.24 4.63 15.46
C GLU A 39 9.66 5.86 16.26
N THR A 40 8.71 6.64 16.81
CA THR A 40 9.05 7.82 17.60
C THR A 40 9.82 7.46 18.86
N LYS A 41 9.43 6.35 19.51
CA LYS A 41 10.10 5.82 20.70
C LYS A 41 11.40 5.13 20.35
N TYR A 42 11.44 4.35 19.27
CA TYR A 42 12.67 3.69 18.82
C TYR A 42 13.76 4.72 18.48
N LEU A 43 13.41 5.79 17.77
CA LEU A 43 14.33 6.88 17.44
C LEU A 43 14.77 7.67 18.67
N GLN A 44 13.89 7.83 19.66
CA GLN A 44 14.25 8.50 20.91
C GLN A 44 15.30 7.71 21.70
N THR A 45 15.19 6.38 21.72
CA THR A 45 16.14 5.50 22.41
C THR A 45 17.46 5.38 21.64
N ALA A 46 17.41 5.25 20.31
CA ALA A 46 18.60 5.14 19.46
C ALA A 46 19.42 6.44 19.40
N TYR A 47 18.75 7.61 19.41
CA TYR A 47 19.39 8.93 19.34
C TYR A 47 19.03 9.80 20.56
N PRO A 48 19.67 9.55 21.71
CA PRO A 48 19.33 10.25 22.97
C PRO A 48 19.78 11.71 23.01
N LYS A 49 20.69 12.16 22.12
CA LYS A 49 21.19 13.54 22.04
C LYS A 49 21.16 14.06 20.60
N PRO A 50 20.65 15.28 20.36
CA PRO A 50 19.84 16.10 21.25
C PRO A 50 18.48 15.45 21.55
N LYS A 51 18.01 15.61 22.80
CA LYS A 51 16.79 14.92 23.28
C LYS A 51 15.60 15.22 22.36
N ILE A 52 14.89 14.17 21.95
CA ILE A 52 13.59 14.23 21.23
C ILE A 52 13.69 14.76 19.79
N LEU A 53 14.82 15.31 19.34
CA LEU A 53 14.94 15.91 18.01
C LEU A 53 14.60 14.93 16.89
N MET A 54 15.18 13.73 16.90
CA MET A 54 14.93 12.73 15.86
C MET A 54 13.47 12.26 15.84
N SER A 55 12.88 12.05 17.02
CA SER A 55 11.47 11.70 17.14
C SER A 55 10.56 12.82 16.64
N TYR A 56 10.91 14.08 16.88
CA TYR A 56 10.17 15.24 16.40
C TYR A 56 10.25 15.37 14.88
N LEU A 57 11.46 15.27 14.30
CA LEU A 57 11.66 15.33 12.85
C LEU A 57 10.90 14.20 12.14
N PHE A 58 10.98 12.98 12.69
CA PHE A 58 10.20 11.85 12.18
C PHE A 58 8.70 12.14 12.25
N SER A 59 8.20 12.58 13.40
CA SER A 59 6.76 12.88 13.57
C SER A 59 6.30 13.99 12.63
N PHE A 60 7.12 15.03 12.45
CA PHE A 60 6.85 16.13 11.53
C PHE A 60 6.75 15.62 10.09
N MET A 61 7.75 14.87 9.61
CA MET A 61 7.72 14.29 8.27
C MET A 61 6.55 13.32 8.09
N HIS A 62 6.25 12.52 9.12
CA HIS A 62 5.16 11.55 9.08
C HIS A 62 3.79 12.22 8.93
N ILE A 63 3.55 13.29 9.70
CA ILE A 63 2.27 14.02 9.72
C ILE A 63 2.09 14.88 8.47
N PHE A 64 3.14 15.57 8.02
CA PHE A 64 3.01 16.55 6.93
C PHE A 64 3.29 15.98 5.53
N ALA A 65 4.14 14.95 5.41
CA ALA A 65 4.53 14.40 4.11
C ALA A 65 3.96 12.99 3.90
N ILE A 66 4.26 12.07 4.81
CA ILE A 66 4.01 10.64 4.59
C ILE A 66 2.51 10.33 4.63
N ARG A 67 1.82 10.62 5.74
CA ARG A 67 0.40 10.29 5.92
C ARG A 67 -0.50 10.97 4.88
N PRO A 68 -0.38 12.28 4.60
CA PRO A 68 -1.20 12.92 3.58
C PRO A 68 -0.93 12.35 2.19
N GLY A 69 0.35 12.08 1.85
CA GLY A 69 0.73 11.51 0.56
C GLY A 69 0.08 10.15 0.28
N ILE A 70 0.10 9.25 1.28
CA ILE A 70 -0.55 7.93 1.18
C ILE A 70 -2.06 8.08 1.02
N ILE A 71 -2.71 8.94 1.83
CA ILE A 71 -4.16 9.17 1.76
C ILE A 71 -4.56 9.74 0.39
N SER A 72 -3.79 10.70 -0.14
CA SER A 72 -4.03 11.28 -1.46
C SER A 72 -3.90 10.25 -2.58
N ALA A 73 -2.87 9.39 -2.53
CA ALA A 73 -2.68 8.33 -3.52
C ALA A 73 -3.87 7.34 -3.53
N VAL A 74 -4.30 6.89 -2.35
CA VAL A 74 -5.45 5.98 -2.21
C VAL A 74 -6.75 6.64 -2.68
N LEU A 75 -6.98 7.92 -2.34
CA LEU A 75 -8.15 8.66 -2.79
C LEU A 75 -8.17 8.83 -4.32
N GLN A 76 -7.02 9.09 -4.92
CA GLN A 76 -6.89 9.19 -6.38
C GLN A 76 -7.27 7.87 -7.06
N SER A 77 -6.75 6.73 -6.57
CA SER A 77 -7.12 5.42 -7.09
C SER A 77 -8.62 5.14 -6.92
N ALA A 78 -9.19 5.42 -5.73
CA ALA A 78 -10.61 5.25 -5.47
C ALA A 78 -11.48 6.08 -6.43
N ALA A 79 -11.11 7.32 -6.69
CA ALA A 79 -11.79 8.20 -7.62
C ALA A 79 -11.77 7.65 -9.06
N GLN A 80 -10.62 7.14 -9.53
CA GLN A 80 -10.49 6.54 -10.85
C GLN A 80 -11.34 5.28 -11.03
N TYR A 81 -11.37 4.39 -10.02
CA TYR A 81 -12.22 3.21 -10.05
C TYR A 81 -13.71 3.56 -10.01
N SER A 82 -14.08 4.56 -9.21
CA SER A 82 -15.47 5.04 -9.12
C SER A 82 -15.93 5.61 -10.47
N TRP A 83 -15.09 6.40 -11.12
CA TRP A 83 -15.35 6.91 -12.47
C TRP A 83 -15.56 5.79 -13.48
N PHE A 84 -14.67 4.79 -13.49
CA PHE A 84 -14.79 3.64 -14.38
C PHE A 84 -16.11 2.89 -14.19
N THR A 85 -16.58 2.74 -12.95
CA THR A 85 -17.86 2.06 -12.68
C THR A 85 -19.10 2.81 -13.17
N ILE A 86 -19.08 4.15 -13.18
CA ILE A 86 -20.23 4.97 -13.59
C ILE A 86 -20.24 5.18 -15.12
N ASN A 87 -19.08 5.52 -15.68
CA ASN A 87 -18.97 5.95 -17.07
C ASN A 87 -18.55 4.81 -18.03
N GLY A 88 -18.13 3.65 -17.50
CA GLY A 88 -17.68 2.50 -18.28
C GLY A 88 -16.40 2.74 -19.10
N ARG A 89 -15.72 3.87 -18.88
CA ARG A 89 -14.50 4.28 -19.58
C ARG A 89 -13.46 4.74 -18.59
N ARG A 90 -12.19 4.53 -18.92
CA ARG A 90 -11.08 5.03 -18.10
C ARG A 90 -11.05 6.55 -18.19
N TYR A 91 -10.83 7.23 -17.07
CA TYR A 91 -10.75 8.70 -17.05
C TYR A 91 -9.67 9.24 -18.00
N ASP A 92 -8.58 8.49 -18.19
CA ASP A 92 -7.48 8.86 -19.09
C ASP A 92 -7.81 8.74 -20.60
N GLU A 93 -8.91 8.07 -20.96
CA GLU A 93 -9.34 7.90 -22.36
C GLU A 93 -10.15 9.12 -22.81
N GLY A 94 -9.45 10.19 -23.23
CA GLY A 94 -10.04 11.36 -23.88
C GLY A 94 -9.68 12.72 -23.26
N ILE A 95 -8.89 12.74 -22.19
CA ILE A 95 -8.43 13.98 -21.55
C ILE A 95 -7.01 14.27 -22.04
N LYS A 96 -6.79 15.45 -22.65
CA LYS A 96 -5.45 15.93 -22.98
C LYS A 96 -4.62 15.95 -21.69
N HIS A 97 -3.42 15.36 -21.72
CA HIS A 97 -2.46 15.20 -20.62
C HIS A 97 -2.00 16.50 -19.91
N ASP A 98 -2.67 17.62 -20.15
CA ASP A 98 -2.33 18.96 -19.67
C ASP A 98 -3.17 19.42 -18.47
N THR A 99 -4.15 18.61 -18.04
CA THR A 99 -4.94 18.90 -16.84
C THR A 99 -4.61 17.90 -15.75
N THR A 100 -3.93 18.42 -14.73
CA THR A 100 -3.67 17.74 -13.45
C THR A 100 -4.97 17.10 -12.93
N GLY A 101 -4.87 15.86 -12.43
CA GLY A 101 -6.00 15.03 -11.97
C GLY A 101 -6.83 15.60 -10.79
N TRP A 102 -6.76 16.91 -10.54
CA TRP A 102 -7.53 17.65 -9.55
C TRP A 102 -8.98 17.93 -9.97
N ASN A 103 -9.34 17.72 -11.25
CA ASN A 103 -10.69 17.92 -11.77
C ASN A 103 -11.61 16.69 -11.65
N LEU A 104 -11.34 15.76 -10.72
CA LEU A 104 -12.25 14.64 -10.43
C LEU A 104 -13.36 15.13 -9.48
N PRO A 105 -14.62 15.24 -9.92
CA PRO A 105 -15.73 15.77 -9.11
C PRO A 105 -16.06 14.94 -7.87
N PHE A 106 -15.49 13.73 -7.75
CA PHE A 106 -15.70 12.79 -6.64
C PHE A 106 -14.74 12.99 -5.45
N SER A 107 -13.65 13.76 -5.60
CA SER A 107 -12.63 13.95 -4.55
C SER A 107 -13.12 14.59 -3.22
N PRO A 108 -14.12 15.49 -3.18
CA PRO A 108 -14.58 16.07 -1.91
C PRO A 108 -15.63 15.23 -1.17
N PHE A 109 -16.41 14.38 -1.85
CA PHE A 109 -17.52 13.64 -1.21
C PHE A 109 -17.05 12.58 -0.21
N CYS A 110 -15.98 11.84 -0.54
CA CYS A 110 -15.42 10.84 0.39
C CYS A 110 -14.78 11.48 1.65
N ARG A 111 -14.32 12.73 1.56
CA ARG A 111 -13.71 13.44 2.70
C ARG A 111 -14.72 13.82 3.78
N ILE A 112 -15.93 14.20 3.38
CA ILE A 112 -17.00 14.62 4.31
C ILE A 112 -17.58 13.39 5.05
N TYR A 113 -17.65 12.24 4.38
CA TYR A 113 -18.23 11.03 4.95
C TYR A 113 -17.47 10.47 6.17
N HIS A 114 -16.13 10.61 6.18
CA HIS A 114 -15.30 10.08 7.27
C HIS A 114 -15.43 10.84 8.60
N MET A 115 -16.09 12.01 8.60
CA MET A 115 -16.13 12.92 9.75
C MET A 115 -17.35 12.70 10.68
N ILE A 116 -18.28 11.82 10.31
CA ILE A 116 -19.65 11.87 10.88
C ILE A 116 -19.86 10.97 12.10
N ASN A 117 -19.16 9.83 12.27
CA ASN A 117 -19.23 9.05 13.52
C ASN A 117 -18.21 7.91 13.59
N ASN A 118 -17.46 7.81 14.70
CA ASN A 118 -16.41 6.79 14.87
C ASN A 118 -16.96 5.34 14.95
N ARG A 119 -18.19 5.14 15.44
CA ARG A 119 -18.78 3.80 15.55
C ARG A 119 -19.21 3.24 14.20
N TRP A 120 -19.86 4.07 13.38
CA TRP A 120 -20.28 3.70 12.03
C TRP A 120 -19.08 3.48 11.13
N ALA A 121 -18.05 4.32 11.24
CA ALA A 121 -16.79 4.15 10.51
C ALA A 121 -16.16 2.77 10.76
N ASN A 122 -16.17 2.27 12.00
CA ASN A 122 -15.64 0.94 12.32
C ASN A 122 -16.42 -0.19 11.63
N TYR A 123 -17.75 -0.16 11.66
CA TYR A 123 -18.57 -1.16 10.96
C TYR A 123 -18.36 -1.14 9.44
N ILE A 124 -18.24 0.06 8.87
CA ILE A 124 -17.98 0.25 7.43
C ILE A 124 -16.59 -0.29 7.07
N ASN A 125 -15.55 0.03 7.86
CA ASN A 125 -14.18 -0.45 7.62
C ASN A 125 -14.09 -1.97 7.72
N GLN A 126 -14.77 -2.58 8.70
CA GLN A 126 -14.78 -4.04 8.84
C GLN A 126 -15.52 -4.72 7.68
N SER A 127 -16.66 -4.18 7.26
CA SER A 127 -17.41 -4.68 6.10
C SER A 127 -16.59 -4.56 4.82
N LEU A 128 -15.91 -3.42 4.63
CA LEU A 128 -15.05 -3.17 3.48
C LEU A 128 -13.84 -4.12 3.47
N ALA A 129 -13.28 -4.48 4.63
CA ALA A 129 -12.21 -5.45 4.73
C ALA A 129 -12.66 -6.84 4.23
N VAL A 130 -13.85 -7.30 4.64
CA VAL A 130 -14.41 -8.58 4.17
C VAL A 130 -14.64 -8.56 2.65
N ILE A 131 -15.25 -7.48 2.13
CA ILE A 131 -15.48 -7.32 0.69
C ILE A 131 -14.16 -7.34 -0.10
N LYS A 132 -13.12 -6.65 0.39
CA LYS A 132 -11.77 -6.65 -0.22
C LYS A 132 -11.20 -8.07 -0.31
N LEU A 133 -11.26 -8.84 0.77
CA LEU A 133 -10.76 -10.22 0.80
C LEU A 133 -11.51 -11.14 -0.17
N ILE A 134 -12.83 -11.03 -0.24
CA ILE A 134 -13.65 -11.77 -1.21
C ILE A 134 -13.25 -11.39 -2.64
N THR A 135 -13.10 -10.08 -2.91
CA THR A 135 -12.71 -9.57 -4.23
C THR A 135 -11.35 -10.12 -4.67
N TYR A 136 -10.34 -10.10 -3.80
CA TYR A 136 -9.03 -10.68 -4.12
C TYR A 136 -9.09 -12.19 -4.34
N SER A 137 -9.91 -12.90 -3.56
CA SER A 137 -10.12 -14.35 -3.72
C SER A 137 -10.74 -14.68 -5.08
N ILE A 138 -11.76 -13.92 -5.50
CA ILE A 138 -12.40 -14.09 -6.82
C ILE A 138 -11.39 -13.79 -7.94
N ILE A 139 -10.63 -12.70 -7.85
CA ILE A 139 -9.60 -12.35 -8.84
C ILE A 139 -8.57 -13.47 -8.96
N ALA A 140 -8.11 -14.03 -7.84
CA ALA A 140 -7.16 -15.14 -7.83
C ALA A 140 -7.72 -16.40 -8.50
N LEU A 141 -8.95 -16.80 -8.16
CA LEU A 141 -9.61 -17.98 -8.75
C LEU A 141 -9.85 -17.83 -10.25
N VAL A 142 -10.37 -16.67 -10.68
CA VAL A 142 -10.58 -16.38 -12.11
C VAL A 142 -9.26 -16.35 -12.88
N GLY A 143 -8.19 -15.81 -12.27
CA GLY A 143 -6.85 -15.81 -12.83
C GLY A 143 -6.32 -17.24 -13.05
N ILE A 144 -6.43 -18.11 -12.06
CA ILE A 144 -6.02 -19.53 -12.14
C ILE A 144 -6.84 -20.27 -13.21
N TYR A 145 -8.16 -20.07 -13.22
CA TYR A 145 -9.05 -20.68 -14.22
C TYR A 145 -8.67 -20.27 -15.65
N ARG A 146 -8.43 -18.97 -15.88
CA ARG A 146 -8.00 -18.44 -17.19
C ARG A 146 -6.62 -18.95 -17.60
N LEU A 147 -5.69 -19.08 -16.65
CA LEU A 147 -4.36 -19.64 -16.88
C LEU A 147 -4.45 -21.10 -17.38
N ALA A 148 -5.31 -21.91 -16.74
CA ALA A 148 -5.51 -23.30 -17.13
C ALA A 148 -6.30 -23.46 -18.44
N SER A 149 -7.35 -22.66 -18.65
CA SER A 149 -8.23 -22.76 -19.82
C SER A 149 -7.62 -22.19 -21.11
N SER A 150 -6.77 -21.17 -21.02
CA SER A 150 -6.19 -20.47 -22.18
C SER A 150 -4.67 -20.57 -22.21
N TRP A 151 -4.14 -21.78 -22.03
CA TRP A 151 -2.71 -22.04 -21.89
C TRP A 151 -1.86 -21.56 -23.08
N SER A 152 -2.35 -21.69 -24.31
CA SER A 152 -1.62 -21.28 -25.52
C SER A 152 -1.32 -19.77 -25.55
N VAL A 153 -2.31 -18.95 -25.17
CA VAL A 153 -2.17 -17.48 -25.10
C VAL A 153 -1.32 -17.08 -23.90
N SER A 154 -1.48 -17.75 -22.76
CA SER A 154 -0.63 -17.48 -21.61
C SER A 154 0.84 -17.76 -21.93
N ARG A 155 1.14 -18.94 -22.46
CA ARG A 155 2.50 -19.34 -22.85
C ARG A 155 3.16 -18.34 -23.79
N PHE A 156 2.42 -17.85 -24.79
CA PHE A 156 2.92 -16.81 -25.69
C PHE A 156 3.34 -15.53 -24.96
N ASN A 157 2.55 -15.07 -23.98
CA ASN A 157 2.87 -13.88 -23.18
C ASN A 157 4.06 -14.09 -22.22
N TRP A 158 4.32 -15.33 -21.78
CA TRP A 158 5.50 -15.66 -20.98
C TRP A 158 6.78 -15.71 -21.84
N GLU A 159 6.68 -16.17 -23.09
CA GLU A 159 7.80 -16.27 -24.03
C GLU A 159 8.10 -14.93 -24.73
N HIS A 160 7.08 -14.08 -24.94
CA HIS A 160 7.20 -12.80 -25.62
C HIS A 160 6.81 -11.65 -24.67
N PRO A 161 7.78 -11.07 -23.92
CA PRO A 161 7.49 -9.95 -23.04
C PRO A 161 6.98 -8.74 -23.84
N ILE A 162 5.82 -8.22 -23.44
CA ILE A 162 5.18 -7.06 -24.08
C ILE A 162 6.04 -5.82 -23.79
N ASN A 163 6.87 -5.42 -24.74
CA ASN A 163 7.85 -4.33 -24.62
C ASN A 163 8.85 -4.54 -23.46
N SER A 164 9.99 -5.14 -23.78
CA SER A 164 11.16 -5.20 -22.90
C SER A 164 11.83 -3.81 -22.79
N ASP A 165 11.15 -2.85 -22.16
CA ASP A 165 11.77 -1.60 -21.75
C ASP A 165 12.85 -1.93 -20.71
N THR A 166 14.11 -2.01 -21.14
CA THR A 166 15.28 -2.28 -20.29
C THR A 166 15.73 -1.06 -19.48
N ASN A 167 14.95 0.03 -19.52
CA ASN A 167 15.28 1.26 -18.84
C ASN A 167 15.24 1.05 -17.31
N ILE A 168 16.36 1.30 -16.63
CA ILE A 168 16.49 1.24 -15.17
C ILE A 168 15.37 2.02 -14.46
N LEU A 169 14.93 3.15 -15.02
CA LEU A 169 13.84 3.94 -14.45
C LEU A 169 12.51 3.18 -14.37
N ALA A 170 12.25 2.28 -15.33
CA ALA A 170 11.05 1.45 -15.32
C ALA A 170 11.09 0.40 -14.20
N TYR A 171 12.27 -0.15 -13.90
CA TYR A 171 12.48 -1.08 -12.80
C TYR A 171 12.38 -0.38 -11.44
N SER A 172 13.04 0.77 -11.28
CA SER A 172 13.01 1.57 -10.04
C SER A 172 11.59 2.03 -9.71
N SER A 173 10.83 2.51 -10.69
CA SER A 173 9.42 2.88 -10.46
C SER A 173 8.55 1.66 -10.11
N SER A 174 8.72 0.54 -10.80
CA SER A 174 7.98 -0.70 -10.50
C SER A 174 8.25 -1.22 -9.09
N ILE A 175 9.50 -1.28 -8.63
CA ILE A 175 9.81 -1.76 -7.27
C ILE A 175 9.29 -0.81 -6.20
N LEU A 176 9.34 0.52 -6.41
CA LEU A 176 8.76 1.49 -5.47
C LEU A 176 7.25 1.32 -5.31
N LEU A 177 6.54 1.05 -6.40
CA LEU A 177 5.09 0.78 -6.40
C LEU A 177 4.74 -0.56 -5.72
N ILE A 178 5.59 -1.57 -5.91
CA ILE A 178 5.48 -2.85 -5.21
C ILE A 178 5.71 -2.67 -3.71
N MET A 179 6.76 -1.94 -3.32
CA MET A 179 7.03 -1.63 -1.91
C MET A 179 5.88 -0.83 -1.28
N PHE A 180 5.30 0.13 -2.01
CA PHE A 180 4.10 0.86 -1.58
C PHE A 180 2.90 -0.09 -1.37
N SER A 181 2.77 -1.14 -2.17
CA SER A 181 1.70 -2.13 -2.01
C SER A 181 1.88 -3.02 -0.77
N TYR A 182 3.11 -3.18 -0.28
CA TYR A 182 3.44 -3.90 0.94
C TYR A 182 3.46 -3.00 2.19
N ASP A 183 3.17 -1.71 2.07
CA ASP A 183 3.19 -0.78 3.20
C ASP A 183 2.16 -1.16 4.29
N GLY A 184 2.48 -0.84 5.55
CA GLY A 184 1.58 -1.02 6.70
C GLY A 184 2.04 -2.04 7.76
N TRP A 185 3.12 -2.79 7.51
CA TRP A 185 3.68 -3.75 8.47
C TRP A 185 4.18 -3.11 9.78
N ASN A 186 4.49 -1.82 9.78
CA ASN A 186 4.92 -1.06 10.96
C ASN A 186 3.78 -0.69 11.92
N THR A 187 2.53 -0.67 11.44
CA THR A 187 1.34 -0.22 12.20
C THR A 187 1.14 -1.01 13.49
N PHE A 188 1.54 -2.28 13.51
CA PHE A 188 1.43 -3.14 14.68
C PHE A 188 2.20 -2.60 15.91
N ASN A 189 3.34 -1.95 15.68
CA ASN A 189 4.20 -1.45 16.76
C ASN A 189 3.60 -0.26 17.52
N TYR A 190 2.57 0.38 16.97
CA TYR A 190 1.87 1.47 17.64
C TYR A 190 0.89 0.99 18.72
N SER A 191 0.39 -0.25 18.60
CA SER A 191 -0.60 -0.84 19.52
C SER A 191 -0.03 -1.95 20.40
N LEU A 192 1.30 -2.01 20.57
CA LEU A 192 1.95 -3.06 21.37
C LEU A 192 1.44 -3.11 22.81
N ASP A 193 1.10 -1.97 23.41
CA ASP A 193 0.63 -1.88 24.79
C ASP A 193 -0.81 -2.43 24.99
N GLU A 194 -1.58 -2.59 23.91
CA GLU A 194 -2.94 -3.15 23.96
C GLU A 194 -2.95 -4.68 23.97
N PHE A 195 -1.85 -5.32 23.54
CA PHE A 195 -1.69 -6.76 23.65
C PHE A 195 -1.44 -7.13 25.11
N ARG A 196 -2.48 -7.63 25.79
CA ARG A 196 -2.40 -8.21 27.14
C ARG A 196 -1.18 -9.14 27.24
N LYS A 197 -0.16 -8.71 28.01
CA LYS A 197 1.00 -9.46 28.54
C LYS A 197 1.34 -10.77 27.78
N PRO A 198 2.31 -10.78 26.86
CA PRO A 198 3.04 -12.01 26.59
C PRO A 198 3.90 -12.31 27.82
N TYR A 199 3.45 -13.25 28.64
CA TYR A 199 4.24 -13.82 29.73
C TYR A 199 5.46 -14.52 29.11
N PHE A 200 6.60 -13.85 29.12
CA PHE A 200 7.89 -14.53 29.17
C PHE A 200 8.50 -14.13 30.51
N GLN A 201 8.36 -15.06 31.48
CA GLN A 201 9.22 -15.14 32.65
C GLN A 201 10.65 -15.47 32.20
#